data_AF-A0A7J3MT36-F1
#
_entry.id   AF-A0A7J3MT36-F1
#
_cell.length_a   1.000
_cell.length_b   1.000
_cell.length_c   1.000
_cell.angle_alpha   90.00
_cell.angle_beta   90.00
_cell.angle_gamma   90.00
#
_symmetry.space_group_name_H-M   'P 1'
#
loop_
_entity.id
_entity.type
_entity.pdbx_description
1 polymer ?
#
loop_
_entity_poly.entity_id
_entity_poly.type
_entity_poly.pdbx_seq_one_letter_code
_entity_poly.pdbx_strand_id
1 'polypeptide(L)' 'MRDLLISLGIFLMILGILLVLFGVISRFVPKLEELPPILYVQKTFNGVTVGTSPILIIAFIILYLVLWTIKLGK' A
#
# COMPACT_ATOMS: atom_id res chain seq x y z
N MET A 1 -9.55 19.22 23.88
CA MET A 1 -9.54 17.81 24.33
C MET A 1 -10.58 16.96 23.61
N ARG A 2 -11.86 17.38 23.57
CA ARG A 2 -12.94 16.65 22.87
C ARG A 2 -12.64 16.35 21.39
N ASP A 3 -12.09 17.32 20.66
CA ASP A 3 -11.81 17.18 19.22
C ASP A 3 -10.69 16.16 18.93
N LEU A 4 -9.78 15.99 19.89
CA LEU A 4 -8.67 15.03 19.84
C LEU A 4 -9.15 13.59 20.06
N LEU A 5 -10.16 13.40 20.93
CA LEU A 5 -10.80 12.09 21.10
C LEU A 5 -11.63 11.71 19.86
N ILE A 6 -12.30 12.68 19.23
CA ILE A 6 -13.09 12.44 18.02
C ILE A 6 -12.17 12.05 16.85
N SER A 7 -11.06 12.76 16.65
CA SER A 7 -10.10 12.43 15.59
C SER A 7 -9.44 11.07 15.80
N LEU A 8 -9.10 10.73 17.05
CA LEU A 8 -8.56 9.42 17.40
C LEU A 8 -9.58 8.30 17.16
N GLY A 9 -10.86 8.52 17.51
CA GLY A 9 -11.94 7.56 17.26
C GLY A 9 -12.16 7.31 15.77
N ILE A 10 -12.18 8.37 14.95
CA ILE A 10 -12.27 8.25 13.49
C ILE A 10 -11.07 7.49 12.92
N PHE A 11 -9.86 7.82 13.38
CA PHE A 11 -8.64 7.14 12.96
C PHE A 11 -8.68 5.65 13.27
N LEU A 12 -9.07 5.28 14.49
CA LEU A 12 -9.20 3.89 14.93
C LEU A 12 -10.27 3.13 14.13
N MET A 13 -11.39 3.79 13.81
CA MET A 13 -12.45 3.20 12.98
C MET A 13 -11.93 2.90 11.56
N ILE A 14 -11.28 3.88 10.92
CA ILE A 14 -10.69 3.72 9.59
C ILE A 14 -9.64 2.61 9.60
N LEU A 15 -8.77 2.59 10.62
CA LEU A 15 -7.74 1.57 10.77
C LEU A 15 -8.35 0.17 10.93
N GLY A 16 -9.41 0.03 11.73
CA GLY A 16 -10.14 -1.22 11.90
C GLY A 16 -10.74 -1.73 10.58
N ILE A 17 -11.40 -0.84 9.82
CA ILE A 17 -11.96 -1.17 8.50
C ILE A 17 -10.84 -1.62 7.55
N LEU A 18 -9.72 -0.90 7.51
CA LEU A 18 -8.57 -1.26 6.68
C LEU A 18 -8.02 -2.65 7.04
N LEU A 19 -7.84 -2.94 8.33
CA LEU A 19 -7.34 -4.25 8.79
C LEU A 19 -8.28 -5.40 8.39
N VAL A 20 -9.60 -5.21 8.54
CA VAL A 20 -10.59 -6.19 8.09
C VAL A 20 -10.52 -6.38 6.58
N LEU A 21 -10.46 -5.29 5.81
CA LEU A 21 -10.31 -5.34 4.36
C LEU A 21 -9.04 -6.07 3.95
N PHE A 22 -7.90 -5.80 4.59
CA PHE A 22 -6.65 -6.53 4.32
C PHE A 22 -6.79 -8.03 4.55
N GLY A 23 -7.43 -8.44 5.66
CA GLY A 23 -7.69 -9.85 5.95
C GLY A 23 -8.67 -10.52 4.99
N VAL A 24 -9.63 -9.77 4.45
CA VAL A 24 -10.55 -10.27 3.43
C VAL A 24 -9.84 -10.40 2.08
N ILE A 25 -9.14 -9.35 1.67
CA ILE A 25 -8.37 -9.30 0.42
C ILE A 25 -7.31 -10.41 0.41
N SER A 26 -6.60 -10.66 1.52
CA SER A 26 -5.59 -11.72 1.58
C SER A 26 -6.16 -13.13 1.34
N ARG A 27 -7.47 -13.35 1.54
CA ARG A 27 -8.14 -14.62 1.21
C ARG A 27 -8.48 -14.76 -0.27
N PHE A 28 -8.66 -13.65 -0.98
CA PHE A 28 -9.00 -13.61 -2.41
C PHE A 28 -7.78 -13.40 -3.31
N VAL A 29 -6.68 -12.89 -2.77
CA VAL A 29 -5.42 -12.77 -3.49
C VAL A 29 -4.87 -14.18 -3.72
N PRO A 30 -4.66 -14.61 -4.98
CA PRO A 30 -3.98 -15.86 -5.28
C PRO A 30 -2.62 -15.89 -4.58
N LYS A 31 -2.09 -17.08 -4.30
CA LYS A 31 -0.72 -17.20 -3.74
C LYS A 31 0.21 -16.29 -4.55
N LEU A 32 1.00 -15.46 -3.86
CA LEU A 32 1.86 -14.46 -4.51
C LEU A 32 2.86 -15.09 -5.50
N GLU A 33 3.07 -16.41 -5.40
CA GLU A 33 3.84 -17.24 -6.33
C GLU A 33 3.24 -17.36 -7.73
N GLU A 34 1.94 -17.16 -7.89
CA GLU A 34 1.22 -17.24 -9.18
C GLU A 34 0.97 -15.86 -9.81
N LEU A 35 1.31 -14.77 -9.10
CA LEU A 35 1.16 -13.44 -9.65
C LEU A 35 2.20 -13.22 -10.76
N PRO A 36 1.81 -12.66 -11.92
CA PRO A 36 2.76 -12.32 -12.96
C PRO A 36 3.84 -11.37 -12.40
N PRO A 37 5.11 -11.49 -12.86
CA PRO A 37 6.25 -10.74 -12.33
C PRO A 37 6.05 -9.22 -12.34
N ILE A 38 5.17 -8.70 -13.19
CA ILE A 38 4.82 -7.28 -13.28
C ILE A 38 4.00 -6.79 -12.07
N LEU A 39 3.21 -7.67 -11.46
CA LEU A 39 2.37 -7.35 -10.31
C LEU A 39 3.12 -7.54 -9.01
N TYR A 40 3.93 -8.58 -8.90
CA TYR A 40 4.67 -8.88 -7.68
C TYR A 40 5.95 -9.65 -7.99
N VAL A 41 7.06 -9.20 -7.40
CA VAL A 41 8.36 -9.87 -7.44
C VAL A 41 8.78 -10.12 -6.01
N GLN A 42 8.92 -11.39 -5.63
CA GLN A 42 9.50 -11.78 -4.36
C GLN A 42 10.91 -12.30 -4.53
N LYS A 43 11.82 -11.85 -3.66
CA LYS A 43 13.18 -12.38 -3.57
C LYS A 43 13.51 -12.67 -2.12
N THR A 44 13.86 -13.92 -1.84
CA THR A 44 14.28 -14.35 -0.51
C THR A 44 15.79 -14.18 -0.39
N PHE A 45 16.22 -13.45 0.64
CA PHE A 45 17.62 -13.29 0.99
C PHE A 45 17.81 -13.77 2.44
N ASN A 46 18.66 -14.77 2.65
CA ASN A 46 19.01 -15.30 3.98
C ASN A 46 17.79 -15.62 4.87
N GLY A 47 16.73 -16.21 4.30
CA GLY A 47 15.49 -16.55 5.02
C GLY A 47 14.49 -15.41 5.17
N VAL A 48 14.80 -14.19 4.74
CA VAL A 48 13.88 -13.05 4.71
C VAL A 48 13.33 -12.87 3.29
N THR A 49 12.02 -13.05 3.10
CA THR A 49 11.35 -12.83 1.82
C THR A 49 11.00 -11.36 1.68
N VAL A 50 11.64 -10.68 0.72
CA VAL A 50 11.34 -9.30 0.37
C VAL A 50 10.57 -9.29 -0.93
N GLY A 51 9.32 -8.83 -0.88
CA GLY A 51 8.47 -8.67 -2.06
C GLY A 51 8.27 -7.21 -2.43
N THR A 52 8.32 -6.91 -3.71
CA THR A 52 8.01 -5.60 -4.26
C THR A 52 6.97 -5.74 -5.37
N SER A 53 6.19 -4.69 -5.60
CA SER A 53 5.21 -4.65 -6.67
C SER A 53 5.68 -3.65 -7.73
N PRO A 54 6.25 -4.11 -8.85
CA PRO A 54 6.77 -3.21 -9.90
C PRO A 54 5.73 -2.22 -10.40
N ILE A 55 4.46 -2.64 -10.50
CA ILE A 55 3.36 -1.75 -10.90
C ILE A 55 3.15 -0.60 -9.90
N LEU A 56 3.26 -0.87 -8.60
CA LEU A 56 3.15 0.18 -7.57
C LEU A 56 4.32 1.16 -7.65
N ILE A 57 5.53 0.66 -7.93
CA ILE A 57 6.71 1.52 -8.14
C ILE A 57 6.47 2.47 -9.31
N ILE A 58 5.98 1.98 -10.45
CA ILE A 58 5.66 2.81 -11.62
C ILE A 58 4.57 3.85 -11.27
N ALA A 59 3.50 3.42 -10.60
CA ALA A 59 2.42 4.32 -10.19
C ALA A 59 2.92 5.43 -9.26
N PHE A 60 3.78 5.11 -8.29
CA PHE A 60 4.37 6.11 -7.40
C PHE A 60 5.34 7.04 -8.11
N ILE A 61 6.12 6.56 -9.09
CA ILE A 61 6.96 7.42 -9.93
C ILE A 61 6.10 8.43 -10.70
N ILE A 62 5.02 7.97 -11.34
CA ILE A 62 4.10 8.85 -12.07
C ILE A 62 3.49 9.89 -11.13
N LEU A 63 2.96 9.44 -9.98
CA LEU A 63 2.38 10.33 -8.97
C LEU A 63 3.41 11.36 -8.49
N TYR A 64 4.65 10.94 -8.23
CA TYR A 64 5.73 11.82 -7.84
C TYR A 64 6.01 12.88 -8.91
N LEU A 65 6.10 12.47 -10.19
CA LEU A 65 6.32 13.40 -11.30
C LEU A 65 5.18 14.41 -11.43
N VAL A 66 3.93 13.97 -11.29
CA VAL A 66 2.75 14.86 -11.30
C VAL A 66 2.81 15.87 -10.16
N LEU A 67 3.07 15.41 -8.93
CA LEU A 67 3.20 16.29 -7.76
C LEU A 67 4.39 17.26 -7.90
N TRP A 68 5.49 16.79 -8.46
CA TRP A 68 6.69 17.58 -8.75
C TRP A 68 6.37 18.68 -9.76
N THR A 69 5.70 18.35 -10.87
CA THR A 69 5.24 19.34 -11.86
C THR A 69 4.29 20.37 -11.25
N ILE A 70 3.35 19.95 -10.39
CA ILE A 70 2.44 20.88 -9.70
C ILE A 70 3.21 21.82 -8.77
N LYS A 71 4.25 21.31 -8.08
CA LYS A 71 5.09 22.12 -7.20
C LYS A 71 5.97 23.12 -7.96
N LEU A 72 6.46 22.76 -9.15
CA LEU A 72 7.28 23.63 -10.01
C LEU A 72 6.48 24.67 -10.78
N GLY A 73 5.19 24.43 -11.01
CA GLY A 73 4.28 25.40 -11.64
C GLY A 73 3.75 26.48 -10.69
N LYS A 74 4.13 26.45 -9.42
CA LYS A 74 3.91 27.50 -8.41
C LYS A 74 5.23 28.21 -8.12
#